data_AF-A0A101ENR3-F1
#
_entry.id   AF-A0A101ENR3-F1
#
_cell.length_a   1.000
_cell.length_b   1.000
_cell.length_c   1.000
_cell.angle_alpha   90.00
_cell.angle_beta   90.00
_cell.angle_gamma   90.00
#
_symmetry.space_group_name_H-M   'P 1'
#
loop_
_entity.id
_entity.type
_entity.pdbx_description
1 polymer ?
#
loop_
_entity_poly.entity_id
_entity_poly.type
_entity_poly.pdbx_seq_one_letter_code
_entity_poly.pdbx_strand_id
1 'polypeptide(L)' 'MDYRTVQELVKKFTEGYKYSVFVGTDSDVKDGKVIYATALVVYRFGSGATYFYTVYRDGNGKDLYSRIFREAEM' A
#
# COMPACT_ATOMS: atom_id res chain seq x y z
N MET A 1 8.07 8.89 -4.50
CA MET A 1 9.22 8.00 -4.74
C MET A 1 8.89 7.17 -5.97
N ASP A 2 9.78 7.09 -6.95
CA ASP A 2 9.54 6.31 -8.17
C ASP A 2 9.55 4.80 -7.87
N TYR A 3 8.75 4.02 -8.61
CA TYR A 3 8.63 2.57 -8.39
C TYR A 3 9.95 1.84 -8.63
N ARG A 4 10.80 2.34 -9.54
CA ARG A 4 12.12 1.76 -9.82
C ARG A 4 13.03 1.84 -8.60
N THR A 5 13.03 2.99 -7.92
CA THR A 5 13.79 3.15 -6.66
C THR A 5 13.29 2.20 -5.58
N VAL A 6 11.97 1.98 -5.48
CA VAL A 6 11.41 1.02 -4.51
C VAL A 6 11.89 -0.39 -4.83
N GLN A 7 11.83 -0.81 -6.10
CA GLN A 7 12.30 -2.13 -6.53
C GLN A 7 13.78 -2.35 -6.19
N GLU A 8 14.64 -1.36 -6.43
CA GLU A 8 16.07 -1.44 -6.10
C GLU A 8 16.30 -1.58 -4.59
N LEU A 9 15.59 -0.81 -3.76
CA LEU A 9 15.70 -0.90 -2.31
C LEU A 9 15.19 -2.23 -1.77
N VAL A 10 14.07 -2.74 -2.30
CA VAL A 10 13.54 -4.05 -1.92
C VAL A 10 14.54 -5.14 -2.30
N LYS A 11 15.12 -5.09 -3.50
CA LYS A 11 16.15 -6.05 -3.94
C LYS A 11 17.34 -6.05 -2.99
N LYS A 12 17.89 -4.87 -2.67
CA LYS A 12 19.03 -4.73 -1.74
C LYS A 12 18.70 -5.21 -0.33
N PHE A 13 17.51 -4.92 0.17
CA PHE A 13 17.09 -5.30 1.52
C PHE A 13 16.88 -6.83 1.67
N THR A 14 16.39 -7.48 0.62
CA THR A 14 16.01 -8.90 0.63
C THR A 14 17.10 -9.85 0.14
N GLU A 15 18.20 -9.33 -0.42
CA GLU A 15 19.27 -10.14 -1.00
C GLU A 15 19.86 -11.15 -0.02
N GLY A 16 19.75 -12.44 -0.34
CA GLY A 16 20.24 -13.54 0.49
C GLY A 16 19.33 -13.95 1.65
N TYR A 17 18.14 -13.35 1.79
CA TYR A 17 17.21 -13.65 2.87
C TYR A 17 15.88 -14.19 2.36
N LYS A 18 15.23 -15.03 3.17
CA LYS A 18 13.79 -15.30 3.00
C LYS A 18 13.00 -14.06 3.41
N TYR A 19 12.00 -13.71 2.62
CA TYR A 19 11.16 -12.56 2.87
C TYR A 19 9.70 -12.82 2.51
N SER A 20 8.81 -11.97 3.01
CA SER A 20 7.41 -11.88 2.60
C SER A 20 7.05 -10.44 2.31
N VAL A 21 6.08 -10.27 1.41
CA VAL A 21 5.57 -8.95 1.01
C VAL A 21 4.10 -8.89 1.39
N PHE A 22 3.72 -7.81 2.06
CA PHE A 22 2.34 -7.49 2.38
C PHE A 22 1.97 -6.17 1.71
N VAL A 23 0.78 -6.12 1.12
CA VAL A 23 0.23 -4.90 0.54
C VAL A 23 -1.11 -4.65 1.21
N GLY A 24 -1.29 -3.44 1.72
CA GLY A 24 -2.54 -3.02 2.35
C GLY A 24 -2.91 -1.62 1.89
N THR A 25 -4.18 -1.42 1.59
CA THR A 25 -4.73 -0.10 1.28
C THR A 25 -5.81 0.23 2.28
N ASP A 26 -5.76 1.44 2.82
CA ASP A 26 -6.81 2.03 3.62
C ASP A 26 -7.30 3.32 2.96
N SER A 27 -8.50 3.78 3.31
CA SER A 27 -9.03 5.05 2.82
C SER A 27 -9.68 5.87 3.93
N ASP A 28 -9.49 7.17 3.87
CA ASP A 28 -10.15 8.12 4.76
C ASP A 28 -10.82 9.25 3.97
N VAL A 29 -11.92 9.78 4.48
CA VAL A 29 -12.67 10.88 3.87
C VAL A 29 -12.32 12.17 4.58
N LYS A 30 -11.68 13.11 3.88
CA LYS A 30 -11.30 14.41 4.43
C LYS A 30 -11.62 15.53 3.46
N ASP A 31 -12.38 16.52 3.91
CA ASP A 31 -12.79 17.70 3.13
C ASP A 31 -13.47 17.34 1.79
N GLY A 32 -14.32 16.31 1.79
CA GLY A 32 -15.03 15.84 0.59
C GLY A 32 -14.15 15.10 -0.43
N LYS A 33 -12.88 14.85 -0.11
CA LYS A 33 -11.96 14.05 -0.92
C LYS A 33 -11.66 12.75 -0.21
N VAL A 34 -11.51 11.68 -0.98
CA VAL A 34 -11.09 10.39 -0.45
C VAL A 34 -9.59 10.27 -0.61
N ILE A 35 -8.91 9.98 0.49
CA ILE A 35 -7.48 9.73 0.53
C ILE A 35 -7.29 8.23 0.68
N TYR A 36 -6.64 7.62 -0.31
CA TYR A 36 -6.23 6.22 -0.26
C TYR A 36 -4.75 6.15 0.10
N ALA A 37 -4.43 5.46 1.18
CA ALA A 37 -3.05 5.19 1.58
C ALA A 37 -2.74 3.71 1.35
N THR A 38 -1.77 3.41 0.50
CA THR A 38 -1.31 2.04 0.25
C THR A 38 0.07 1.86 0.85
N ALA A 39 0.20 0.88 1.74
CA ALA A 39 1.46 0.42 2.30
C ALA A 39 1.95 -0.85 1.58
N LEU A 40 3.26 -0.88 1.30
CA LEU A 40 4.01 -2.04 0.87
C LEU A 40 5.01 -2.39 1.98
N VAL A 41 4.77 -3.50 2.67
CA VAL A 41 5.63 -3.98 3.76
C VAL A 41 6.46 -5.16 3.25
N VAL A 42 7.78 -5.07 3.37
CA VAL A 42 8.72 -6.15 3.04
C VAL A 42 9.32 -6.65 4.34
N TYR A 43 8.88 -7.83 4.78
CA TYR A 43 9.36 -8.48 6.00
C TYR A 43 10.47 -9.46 5.67
N ARG A 44 11.65 -9.26 6.25
CA ARG A 44 12.81 -10.13 6.17
C ARG A 44 12.85 -11.04 7.39
N PHE A 45 12.79 -12.35 7.17
CA PHE A 45 12.59 -13.31 8.26
C PHE A 45 13.76 -13.26 9.23
N GLY A 46 13.46 -13.11 10.52
CA GLY A 46 14.47 -12.99 11.59
C GLY A 46 15.25 -11.67 11.60
N SER A 47 14.85 -10.66 10.81
CA SER A 47 15.62 -9.41 10.68
C SER A 47 14.79 -8.13 10.55
N GLY A 48 13.47 -8.22 10.76
CA GLY A 48 12.56 -7.08 10.74
C GLY A 48 11.99 -6.76 9.36
N ALA A 49 11.36 -5.60 9.21
CA ALA A 49 10.69 -5.19 7.98
C ALA A 49 11.09 -3.78 7.56
N THR A 50 10.96 -3.49 6.26
CA THR A 50 10.94 -2.13 5.72
C THR A 50 9.58 -1.86 5.09
N TYR A 51 9.15 -0.60 5.09
CA TYR A 51 7.84 -0.21 4.60
C TYR A 51 7.94 1.00 3.67
N PHE A 52 7.20 0.94 2.58
CA PHE A 52 6.98 2.02 1.63
C PHE A 52 5.50 2.35 1.62
N TYR A 53 5.14 3.58 1.31
CA TYR A 53 3.75 3.94 1.14
C TYR A 53 3.56 4.95 0.01
N THR A 54 2.36 4.94 -0.55
CA THR A 54 1.90 5.97 -1.48
C THR A 54 0.52 6.45 -1.07
N VAL A 55 0.19 7.67 -1.46
CA VAL A 55 -1.11 8.28 -1.21
C VAL A 55 -1.72 8.70 -2.54
N TYR A 56 -2.94 8.26 -2.80
CA TYR A 56 -3.76 8.68 -3.92
C TYR A 56 -4.97 9.47 -3.40
N ARG A 57 -5.31 10.58 -4.06
CA ARG A 57 -6.45 11.42 -3.69
C ARG A 57 -7.49 11.35 -4.80
N ASP A 58 -8.67 10.84 -4.47
CA ASP A 58 -9.83 10.81 -5.37
C ASP A 58 -10.80 11.94 -5.04
N GLY A 59 -11.23 12.66 -6.08
CA GLY A 59 -12.23 13.72 -5.99
C GLY A 59 -13.67 13.21 -6.07
N ASN A 60 -13.89 11.93 -6.40
CA ASN A 60 -15.22 11.37 -6.64
C ASN A 60 -15.94 10.85 -5.39
N GLY A 61 -15.37 11.04 -4.20
CA GLY A 61 -16.08 10.88 -2.93
C GLY A 61 -16.42 9.46 -2.49
N LYS A 62 -15.96 8.41 -3.20
CA LYS A 62 -16.21 7.01 -2.82
C LYS A 62 -15.03 6.44 -2.05
N ASP A 63 -15.21 6.15 -0.77
CA ASP A 63 -14.21 5.46 0.05
C ASP A 63 -14.08 3.97 -0.32
N LEU A 64 -13.06 3.31 0.25
CA LEU A 64 -12.77 1.90 -0.03
C LEU A 64 -13.91 0.99 0.40
N TYR A 65 -14.54 1.25 1.55
CA TYR A 65 -15.67 0.47 2.05
C TYR A 65 -16.85 0.53 1.08
N SER A 66 -17.21 1.74 0.66
CA SER A 66 -18.30 2.02 -0.29
C SER A 66 -18.07 1.33 -1.64
N ARG A 67 -16.82 1.25 -2.08
CA ARG A 67 -16.45 0.53 -3.31
C ARG A 67 -16.59 -0.98 -3.15
N ILE A 68 -16.03 -1.55 -2.09
CA ILE A 68 -16.11 -2.99 -1.81
C ILE A 68 -17.57 -3.43 -1.70
N PHE A 69 -18.38 -2.69 -0.95
CA PHE A 69 -19.80 -3.00 -0.76
C PHE A 69 -20.54 -3.03 -2.11
N ARG A 70 -20.36 -2.00 -2.93
CA ARG A 70 -20.99 -1.91 -4.25
C ARG A 70 -20.54 -3.00 -5.22
N GLU A 71 -19.27 -3.40 -5.17
CA GLU A 71 -18.75 -4.49 -6.01
C GLU A 71 -19.25 -5.87 -5.54
N ALA A 72 -19.50 -6.06 -4.24
CA ALA A 72 -19.98 -7.30 -3.66
C ALA A 72 -21.51 -7.51 -3.75
N GLU A 73 -22.29 -6.43 -3.88
CA GLU A 73 -23.74 -6.49 -4.12
C GLU A 73 -24.11 -6.77 -5.59
N MET A 74 -23.13 -6.78 -6.51
CA MET A 74 -23.32 -7.04 -7.94
C MET A 74 -23.27 -8.52 -8.31
#